data_AF-A0A0B0NSX8-F1
#
_entry.id   AF-A0A0B0NSX8-F1
#
_cell.length_a   1.000
_cell.length_b   1.000
_cell.length_c   1.000
_cell.angle_alpha   90.00
_cell.angle_beta   90.00
_cell.angle_gamma   90.00
#
_symmetry.space_group_name_H-M   'P 1'
#
loop_
_entity.id
_entity.type
_entity.pdbx_description
1 polymer ?
#
loop_
_entity_poly.entity_id
_entity_poly.type
_entity_poly.pdbx_seq_one_letter_code
_entity_poly.pdbx_strand_id
1 'polypeptide(L)'
;MSIFWFHLCKADEDLPETGSFGDDPAQIVAKALLCFNDKYIYSSCEESSRLSASGNLDVPPEYTDEYCSGPCLSETHLVLNCIENIMKNFVFYNKATIHDIRDTIKAGCSYGPERGNFDVEEHLEAEESGSNKATTSIFFGVGSIIIGLTPFL
;
A
#
# COMPACT_ATOMS: atom_id res chain seq x y z
N MET A 1 51.28 -1.74 -0.23
CA MET A 1 51.13 -1.27 -1.62
C MET A 1 49.68 -1.45 -2.02
N SER A 2 48.88 -0.47 -1.57
CA SER A 2 47.43 -0.37 -1.74
C SER A 2 47.16 0.39 -3.03
N ILE A 3 46.86 -0.32 -4.13
CA ILE A 3 46.51 0.32 -5.42
C ILE A 3 45.42 -0.50 -6.16
N PHE A 4 45.01 -1.66 -5.66
CA PHE A 4 44.10 -2.58 -6.38
C PHE A 4 42.70 -2.70 -5.77
N TRP A 5 42.22 -1.66 -5.09
CA TRP A 5 40.83 -1.62 -4.59
C TRP A 5 40.13 -0.26 -4.77
N PHE A 6 40.59 0.53 -5.75
CA PHE A 6 39.95 1.81 -6.10
C PHE A 6 39.35 1.84 -7.51
N HIS A 7 39.31 0.69 -8.22
CA HIS A 7 38.88 0.65 -9.63
C HIS A 7 37.45 0.14 -9.88
N LEU A 8 36.56 0.17 -8.88
CA LEU A 8 35.12 -0.09 -9.10
C LEU A 8 34.22 1.14 -8.86
N CYS A 9 34.77 2.35 -9.01
CA CYS A 9 33.99 3.55 -9.29
C CYS A 9 34.43 4.13 -10.65
N LYS A 10 34.00 3.51 -11.74
CA LYS A 10 33.94 4.18 -13.04
C LYS A 10 32.46 4.27 -13.42
N ALA A 11 31.82 5.35 -13.00
CA ALA A 11 30.65 5.85 -13.68
C ALA A 11 31.19 6.79 -14.76
N ASP A 12 31.19 6.37 -16.02
CA ASP A 12 31.26 7.33 -17.11
C ASP A 12 29.90 8.02 -17.23
N GLU A 13 29.96 9.34 -17.25
CA GLU A 13 28.90 10.16 -17.79
C GLU A 13 28.90 9.99 -19.31
N ASP A 14 27.85 9.37 -19.84
CA ASP A 14 27.36 9.69 -21.18
C ASP A 14 25.98 10.31 -21.00
N LEU A 15 25.94 11.64 -21.10
CA LEU A 15 24.73 12.42 -21.27
C LEU A 15 24.28 12.31 -22.73
N PRO A 16 23.08 11.79 -23.01
CA PRO A 16 22.31 12.27 -24.14
C PRO A 16 21.14 13.13 -23.63
N GLU A 17 21.20 14.42 -23.94
CA GLU A 17 20.01 15.25 -23.95
C GLU A 17 19.03 14.76 -25.03
N THR A 18 17.76 14.69 -24.64
CA THR A 18 16.57 14.84 -25.48
C THR A 18 16.31 13.77 -26.53
N GLY A 19 15.51 12.77 -26.13
CA GLY A 19 14.68 11.99 -27.04
C GLY A 19 14.51 10.52 -26.63
N SER A 20 13.84 10.23 -25.52
CA SER A 20 13.40 8.85 -25.24
C SER A 20 11.89 8.78 -25.04
N PHE A 21 11.24 8.12 -25.99
CA PHE A 21 9.89 7.60 -25.83
C PHE A 21 9.99 6.42 -24.84
N GLY A 22 9.84 6.74 -23.55
CA GLY A 22 9.95 5.79 -22.44
C GLY A 22 11.16 6.09 -21.57
N ASP A 23 10.90 6.49 -20.33
CA ASP A 23 11.90 6.42 -19.26
C ASP A 23 12.28 4.95 -19.03
N ASP A 24 13.57 4.65 -18.84
CA ASP A 24 14.01 3.31 -18.41
C ASP A 24 13.43 2.99 -17.02
N PRO A 25 13.12 1.73 -16.67
CA PRO A 25 12.51 1.38 -15.38
C PRO A 25 13.24 1.94 -14.16
N ALA A 26 14.58 2.04 -14.20
CA ALA A 26 15.34 2.63 -13.11
C ALA A 26 15.04 4.13 -12.94
N GLN A 27 14.85 4.86 -14.04
CA GLN A 27 14.50 6.28 -14.02
C GLN A 27 13.06 6.51 -13.52
N ILE A 28 12.12 5.62 -13.88
CA ILE A 28 10.73 5.69 -13.39
C ILE A 28 10.70 5.53 -11.87
N VAL A 29 11.39 4.52 -11.35
CA VAL A 29 11.48 4.30 -9.90
C VAL A 29 12.17 5.47 -9.21
N ALA A 30 13.29 5.97 -9.78
CA ALA A 30 13.97 7.14 -9.23
C ALA A 30 13.06 8.37 -9.15
N LYS A 31 12.27 8.65 -10.20
CA LYS A 31 11.30 9.75 -10.20
C LYS A 31 10.21 9.55 -9.13
N ALA A 32 9.69 8.33 -8.97
CA ALA A 32 8.70 8.03 -7.94
C ALA A 32 9.26 8.25 -6.52
N LEU A 33 10.51 7.87 -6.27
CA LEU A 33 11.18 8.06 -4.97
C LEU A 33 11.39 9.55 -4.62
N LEU A 34 11.40 10.45 -5.60
CA LEU A 34 11.47 11.90 -5.33
C LEU A 34 10.22 12.41 -4.61
N CYS A 35 9.06 11.78 -4.78
CA CYS A 35 7.80 12.20 -4.13
C CYS A 35 7.89 12.22 -2.59
N PHE A 36 8.72 11.35 -1.99
CA PHE A 36 8.90 11.32 -0.53
C PHE A 36 9.71 12.50 0.02
N ASN A 37 10.49 13.17 -0.83
CA ASN A 37 11.40 14.24 -0.45
C ASN A 37 10.98 15.59 -1.03
N ASP A 38 9.78 15.68 -1.61
CA ASP A 38 9.28 16.92 -2.18
C ASP A 38 8.85 17.88 -1.06
N LYS A 39 9.63 18.94 -0.87
CA LYS A 39 9.37 20.02 0.09
C LYS A 39 8.05 20.78 -0.15
N TYR A 40 7.48 20.68 -1.36
CA TYR A 40 6.18 21.26 -1.68
C TYR A 40 5.02 20.33 -1.30
N ILE A 41 5.30 19.04 -1.11
CA ILE A 41 4.33 18.07 -0.56
C ILE A 41 4.44 18.04 0.96
N TYR A 42 5.62 17.71 1.49
CA TYR A 42 5.86 17.65 2.93
C TYR A 42 6.32 19.00 3.47
N SER A 43 5.34 19.87 3.73
CA SER A 43 5.58 21.24 4.18
C SER A 43 5.38 21.41 5.69
N SER A 44 4.45 20.63 6.27
CA SER A 44 3.91 20.85 7.61
C SER A 44 3.83 19.58 8.45
N CYS A 45 3.81 18.40 7.84
CA CYS A 45 3.80 17.14 8.59
C CYS A 45 5.14 16.91 9.30
N GLU A 46 5.09 16.46 10.55
CA GLU A 46 6.27 16.07 11.33
C GLU A 46 6.98 14.88 10.67
N GLU A 47 8.31 14.95 10.55
CA GLU A 47 9.13 13.99 9.81
C GLU A 47 8.97 12.55 10.28
N SER A 48 8.80 12.31 11.58
CA SER A 48 8.63 10.97 12.15
C SER A 48 7.33 10.29 11.72
N SER A 49 6.32 11.06 11.33
CA SER A 49 4.98 10.57 10.97
C SER A 49 4.76 10.56 9.46
N ARG A 50 5.80 10.82 8.66
CA ARG A 50 5.73 10.83 7.19
C ARG A 50 5.85 9.42 6.64
N LEU A 51 5.05 9.14 5.61
CA LEU A 51 5.24 7.94 4.80
C LEU A 51 6.59 8.01 4.09
N SER A 52 7.33 6.91 4.11
CA SER A 52 8.59 6.77 3.38
C SER A 52 8.55 5.56 2.44
N ALA A 53 9.62 5.35 1.67
CA ALA A 53 9.76 4.17 0.81
C ALA A 53 9.76 2.83 1.61
N SER A 54 9.95 2.86 2.94
CA SER A 54 9.76 1.69 3.80
C SER A 54 8.35 1.13 3.72
N GLY A 55 7.35 2.00 3.50
CA GLY A 55 5.93 1.65 3.50
C GLY A 55 5.29 1.64 4.88
N ASN A 56 5.98 2.13 5.92
CA ASN A 56 5.44 2.18 7.28
C ASN A 56 4.82 3.56 7.58
N LEU A 57 3.81 3.55 8.45
CA LEU A 57 3.19 4.75 9.02
C LEU A 57 3.38 4.73 10.54
N ASP A 58 4.45 5.35 11.00
CA ASP A 58 4.84 5.35 12.42
C ASP A 58 4.07 6.41 13.22
N VAL A 59 2.73 6.36 13.16
CA VAL A 59 1.84 7.28 13.86
C VAL A 59 1.49 6.71 15.24
N PRO A 60 1.93 7.35 16.34
CA PRO A 60 1.59 6.88 17.67
C PRO A 60 0.08 7.01 17.95
N PRO A 61 -0.53 6.09 18.73
CA PRO A 61 -1.95 6.13 19.02
C PRO A 61 -2.44 7.47 19.60
N GLU A 62 -1.63 8.10 20.46
CA GLU A 62 -1.88 9.41 21.05
C GLU A 62 -1.88 10.57 20.05
N TYR A 63 -1.34 10.38 18.84
CA TYR A 63 -1.26 11.38 17.77
C TYR A 63 -2.25 11.11 16.62
N THR A 64 -3.12 10.11 16.79
CA THR A 64 -4.09 9.70 15.76
C THR A 64 -5.00 10.85 15.34
N ASP A 65 -5.52 11.61 16.30
CA ASP A 65 -6.49 12.67 16.02
C ASP A 65 -5.82 13.82 15.24
N GLU A 66 -4.62 14.23 15.66
CA GLU A 66 -3.81 15.24 14.99
C GLU A 66 -3.37 14.79 13.60
N TYR A 67 -2.97 13.53 13.44
CA TYR A 67 -2.61 12.97 12.13
C TYR A 67 -3.82 13.02 11.18
N CYS A 68 -4.97 12.50 11.63
CA CYS A 68 -6.17 12.33 10.80
C CYS A 68 -6.92 13.63 10.51
N SER A 69 -6.74 14.67 11.32
CA SER A 69 -7.35 16.00 11.11
C SER A 69 -6.36 17.05 10.61
N GLY A 70 -5.07 16.72 10.60
CA GLY A 70 -3.98 17.65 10.31
C GLY A 70 -3.37 17.50 8.92
N PRO A 71 -2.25 18.21 8.68
CA PRO A 71 -1.59 18.22 7.38
C PRO A 71 -1.02 16.85 7.01
N CYS A 72 -0.57 16.05 7.97
CA CYS A 72 0.03 14.74 7.70
C CYS A 72 -0.85 13.82 6.86
N LEU A 73 -2.15 13.70 7.16
CA LEU A 73 -3.07 12.92 6.33
C LEU A 73 -3.11 13.45 4.88
N SER A 74 -3.28 14.76 4.72
CA SER A 74 -3.37 15.38 3.39
C SER A 74 -2.06 15.28 2.60
N GLU A 75 -0.92 15.49 3.23
CA GLU A 75 0.41 15.42 2.61
C GLU A 75 0.76 13.98 2.24
N THR A 76 0.44 12.99 3.09
CA THR A 76 0.60 11.57 2.75
C THR A 76 -0.24 11.18 1.53
N HIS A 77 -1.49 11.65 1.42
CA HIS A 77 -2.27 11.43 0.21
C HIS A 77 -1.66 12.09 -1.04
N LEU A 78 -1.07 13.27 -0.92
CA LEU A 78 -0.36 13.92 -2.03
C LEU A 78 0.86 13.11 -2.46
N VAL A 79 1.63 12.54 -1.53
CA VAL A 79 2.74 11.62 -1.85
C VAL A 79 2.25 10.40 -2.60
N LEU A 80 1.21 9.73 -2.09
CA LEU A 80 0.65 8.54 -2.74
C LEU A 80 0.18 8.84 -4.16
N ASN A 81 -0.47 9.99 -4.38
CA ASN A 81 -0.91 10.42 -5.70
C ASN A 81 0.26 10.80 -6.63
N CYS A 82 1.31 11.42 -6.09
CA CYS A 82 2.55 11.70 -6.82
C CYS A 82 3.18 10.41 -7.36
N ILE A 83 3.30 9.39 -6.49
CA ILE A 83 3.86 8.09 -6.85
C ILE A 83 2.96 7.40 -7.90
N GLU A 84 1.66 7.33 -7.67
CA GLU A 84 0.72 6.63 -8.57
C GLU A 84 0.68 7.25 -9.98
N ASN A 85 0.84 8.57 -10.09
CA ASN A 85 0.90 9.27 -11.37
C ASN A 85 2.18 8.93 -12.16
N ILE A 86 3.27 8.54 -11.49
CA ILE A 86 4.53 8.15 -12.11
C ILE A 86 4.56 6.64 -12.37
N MET A 87 4.18 5.84 -11.37
CA MET A 87 4.23 4.39 -11.37
C MET A 87 3.01 3.81 -10.65
N LYS A 88 2.00 3.40 -11.42
CA LYS A 88 0.72 2.87 -10.90
C LYS A 88 0.87 1.64 -9.98
N ASN A 89 1.81 0.77 -10.30
CA ASN A 89 2.04 -0.49 -9.57
C ASN A 89 3.27 -0.40 -8.66
N PHE A 90 3.45 0.75 -8.00
CA PHE A 90 4.54 0.92 -7.04
C PHE A 90 4.32 0.00 -5.83
N VAL A 91 5.39 -0.66 -5.40
CA VAL A 91 5.41 -1.54 -4.23
C VAL A 91 6.46 -1.03 -3.27
N PHE A 92 6.07 -0.79 -2.03
CA PHE A 92 6.94 -0.34 -0.95
C PHE A 92 7.89 -1.46 -0.49
N TYR A 93 8.91 -1.12 0.29
CA TYR A 93 9.87 -2.14 0.74
C TYR A 93 9.25 -3.21 1.64
N ASN A 94 8.24 -2.86 2.45
CA ASN A 94 7.41 -3.79 3.21
C ASN A 94 6.38 -4.57 2.36
N LYS A 95 6.46 -4.53 1.03
CA LYS A 95 5.55 -5.22 0.10
C LYS A 95 4.14 -4.64 0.00
N ALA A 96 3.85 -3.57 0.72
CA ALA A 96 2.60 -2.84 0.54
C ALA A 96 2.49 -2.22 -0.85
N THR A 97 1.27 -2.17 -1.36
CA THR A 97 0.88 -1.36 -2.51
C THR A 97 0.40 0.01 -2.04
N ILE A 98 0.23 0.94 -2.98
CA ILE A 98 -0.42 2.23 -2.71
C ILE A 98 -1.83 2.03 -2.13
N HIS A 99 -2.53 0.97 -2.52
CA HIS A 99 -3.86 0.67 -2.03
C HIS A 99 -3.83 0.27 -0.56
N ASP A 100 -2.92 -0.63 -0.19
CA ASP A 100 -2.78 -1.12 1.18
C ASP A 100 -2.51 0.04 2.14
N ILE A 101 -1.61 0.96 1.77
CA ILE A 101 -1.34 2.18 2.56
C ILE A 101 -2.60 3.04 2.72
N ARG A 102 -3.39 3.23 1.64
CA ARG A 102 -4.64 4.02 1.72
C ARG A 102 -5.66 3.35 2.63
N ASP A 103 -5.73 2.03 2.62
CA ASP A 103 -6.67 1.28 3.43
C ASP A 103 -6.27 1.29 4.91
N THR A 104 -4.98 1.13 5.21
CA THR A 104 -4.44 1.34 6.57
C THR A 104 -4.76 2.74 7.08
N ILE A 105 -4.55 3.79 6.28
CA ILE A 105 -4.91 5.17 6.66
C ILE A 105 -6.41 5.28 6.91
N LYS A 106 -7.23 4.69 6.05
CA LYS A 106 -8.69 4.74 6.16
C LYS A 106 -9.19 4.04 7.41
N ALA A 107 -8.65 2.86 7.74
CA ALA A 107 -8.97 2.12 8.96
C ALA A 107 -8.51 2.90 10.21
N GLY A 108 -7.24 3.31 10.23
CA GLY A 108 -6.62 4.09 11.32
C GLY A 108 -7.30 5.43 11.60
N CYS A 109 -7.79 6.11 10.56
CA CYS A 109 -8.53 7.38 10.71
C CYS A 109 -10.05 7.22 10.84
N SER A 110 -10.58 6.01 10.78
CA SER A 110 -12.00 5.75 10.95
C SER A 110 -12.47 5.97 12.39
N TYR A 111 -13.78 5.91 12.61
CA TYR A 111 -14.38 5.82 13.95
C TYR A 111 -14.64 4.36 14.38
N GLY A 112 -14.00 3.40 13.71
CA GLY A 112 -14.15 1.98 13.95
C GLY A 112 -13.20 1.44 15.04
N PRO A 113 -13.22 0.11 15.26
CA PRO A 113 -12.33 -0.54 16.23
C PRO A 113 -10.83 -0.45 15.85
N GLU A 114 -10.54 -0.21 14.58
CA GLU A 114 -9.17 -0.07 14.04
C GLU A 114 -8.64 1.36 14.13
N ARG A 115 -9.38 2.29 14.75
CA ARG A 115 -8.92 3.68 14.92
C ARG A 115 -7.58 3.71 15.65
N GLY A 116 -6.62 4.44 15.09
CA GLY A 116 -5.26 4.57 15.59
C GLY A 116 -4.35 3.38 15.28
N ASN A 117 -4.85 2.38 14.55
CA ASN A 117 -4.02 1.31 14.00
C ASN A 117 -3.50 1.72 12.62
N PHE A 118 -2.20 2.01 12.55
CA PHE A 118 -1.50 2.32 11.31
C PHE A 118 -0.49 1.24 10.92
N ASP A 119 -0.63 0.02 11.47
CA ASP A 119 0.18 -1.12 11.06
C ASP A 119 -0.23 -1.56 9.64
N VAL A 120 0.69 -1.35 8.71
CA VAL A 120 0.48 -1.67 7.29
C VAL A 120 0.53 -3.18 7.05
N GLU A 121 1.34 -3.92 7.81
CA GLU A 121 1.51 -5.36 7.61
C GLU A 121 0.21 -6.13 7.90
N GLU A 122 -0.51 -5.73 8.96
CA GLU A 122 -1.82 -6.32 9.31
C GLU A 122 -2.84 -6.19 8.16
N HIS A 123 -2.73 -5.14 7.34
CA HIS A 123 -3.64 -4.90 6.22
C HIS A 123 -3.25 -5.69 4.96
N LEU A 124 -2.01 -6.17 4.83
CA LEU A 124 -1.58 -7.01 3.69
C LEU A 124 -2.23 -8.39 3.70
N GLU A 125 -2.44 -8.96 4.90
CA GLU A 125 -3.00 -10.31 5.07
C GLU A 125 -4.52 -10.35 4.87
N ALA A 126 -5.22 -9.22 5.03
CA ALA A 126 -6.67 -9.13 4.89
C ALA A 126 -7.14 -9.32 3.43
N GLU A 127 -6.35 -8.91 2.45
CA GLU A 127 -6.69 -8.97 1.02
C GLU A 127 -6.46 -10.37 0.41
N GLU A 128 -5.48 -11.15 0.87
CA GLU A 128 -5.23 -12.51 0.34
C GLU A 128 -6.34 -13.51 0.74
N SER A 129 -7.07 -13.22 1.82
CA SER A 129 -8.23 -14.01 2.27
C SER A 129 -9.57 -13.56 1.66
N GLY A 130 -9.59 -12.48 0.87
CA GLY A 130 -10.79 -11.84 0.30
C GLY A 130 -11.39 -12.51 -0.94
N SER A 131 -10.71 -13.49 -1.55
CA SER A 131 -11.21 -14.22 -2.72
C SER A 131 -11.71 -15.62 -2.37
N ASN A 132 -12.58 -15.73 -1.35
CA ASN A 132 -13.51 -16.84 -1.15
C ASN A 132 -14.59 -16.37 -0.17
N LYS A 133 -15.48 -15.46 -0.61
CA LYS A 133 -16.74 -15.28 0.11
C LYS A 133 -17.52 -16.58 -0.01
N ALA A 134 -17.32 -17.48 0.95
CA ALA A 134 -18.02 -18.74 1.08
C ALA A 134 -19.52 -18.41 1.18
N THR A 135 -20.17 -18.43 0.02
CA THR A 135 -21.62 -18.49 -0.07
C THR A 135 -22.00 -19.82 0.53
N THR A 136 -22.29 -19.81 1.83
CA THR A 136 -22.91 -20.94 2.51
C THR A 136 -24.34 -21.01 1.97
N SER A 137 -24.50 -21.64 0.80
CA SER A 137 -25.79 -22.08 0.31
C SER A 137 -26.23 -23.23 1.22
N ILE A 138 -27.05 -22.92 2.21
CA ILE A 138 -27.72 -23.93 3.02
C ILE A 138 -28.64 -24.69 2.07
N PHE A 139 -28.17 -25.83 1.54
CA PHE A 139 -29.02 -26.82 0.90
C PHE A 139 -29.92 -27.40 2.00
N PHE A 140 -31.12 -26.85 2.15
CA PHE A 140 -32.17 -27.49 2.94
C PHE A 140 -32.53 -28.81 2.26
N GLY A 141 -31.99 -29.91 2.80
CA GLY A 141 -32.34 -31.26 2.42
C GLY A 141 -33.81 -31.52 2.67
N VAL A 142 -34.62 -31.48 1.61
CA VAL A 142 -35.98 -32.03 1.64
C VAL A 142 -35.83 -33.54 1.46
N GLY A 143 -35.83 -34.26 2.58
CA GLY A 143 -35.85 -35.72 2.60
C GLY A 143 -37.11 -36.24 1.88
N SER A 144 -36.90 -37.05 0.85
CA SER A 144 -37.96 -37.82 0.20
C SER A 144 -38.48 -38.88 1.16
N ILE A 145 -39.64 -38.64 1.76
CA ILE A 145 -40.43 -39.67 2.43
C ILE A 145 -41.26 -40.37 1.35
N ILE A 146 -40.80 -41.54 0.89
CA ILE A 146 -41.67 -42.46 0.14
C ILE A 146 -42.45 -43.26 1.18
N ILE A 147 -43.68 -42.82 1.48
CA ILE A 147 -44.71 -43.69 2.08
C ILE A 147 -45.66 -44.05 0.95
N GLY A 148 -45.42 -45.20 0.34
CA GLY A 148 -46.36 -45.85 -0.55
C GLY A 148 -46.76 -47.19 0.07
N LEU A 149 -47.77 -47.18 0.94
CA LEU A 149 -48.44 -48.40 1.40
C LEU A 149 -49.95 -48.23 1.20
N THR A 150 -50.45 -48.75 0.09
CA THR A 150 -51.88 -49.04 -0.09
C THR A 150 -52.01 -50.41 -0.76
N PRO A 151 -52.31 -51.48 0.00
CA PRO A 151 -53.05 -52.60 -0.53
C PRO A 151 -54.54 -52.27 -0.41
N PHE A 152 -55.36 -52.48 -1.43
CA PHE A 152 -56.74 -52.99 -1.30
C PHE A 152 -57.43 -53.07 -2.67
N LEU A 153 -57.77 -54.33 -3.02
CA LEU A 153 -58.79 -54.87 -3.90
C LEU A 153 -58.80 -54.53 -5.41
#